data_AF-A0A1C0B2K8-F1
#
_entry.id   AF-A0A1C0B2K8-F1
#
_cell.length_a   1.000
_cell.length_b   1.000
_cell.length_c   1.000
_cell.angle_alpha   90.00
_cell.angle_beta   90.00
_cell.angle_gamma   90.00
#
_symmetry.space_group_name_H-M   'P 1'
#
loop_
_entity.id
_entity.type
_entity.pdbx_description
1 polymer ?
#
loop_
_entity_poly.entity_id
_entity_poly.type
_entity_poly.pdbx_seq_one_letter_code
_entity_poly.pdbx_strand_id
1 'polypeptide(L)'
;MNQKYKNRFPFIIYENMFIDKTGSELNDEELSYLLNFCHYCNYLNSSKELYSHSMLLLKRFYPVFLVRIILELKTKKILKKTNAPESLQKLYKEIADIVLVSSMPNYSRD
;
A
#
# COMPACT_ATOMS: atom_id res chain seq x y z
N MET A 1 1.20 18.19 -7.94
CA MET A 1 1.76 16.89 -8.41
C MET A 1 3.28 16.94 -8.37
N ASN A 2 3.93 16.10 -7.55
CA ASN A 2 5.37 16.18 -7.30
C ASN A 2 6.17 15.57 -8.49
N GLN A 3 6.62 16.43 -9.42
CA GLN A 3 7.26 16.04 -10.69
C GLN A 3 8.43 15.06 -10.56
N LYS A 4 9.13 15.05 -9.41
CA LYS A 4 10.32 14.23 -9.16
C LYS A 4 10.04 12.72 -9.02
N TYR A 5 8.83 12.32 -8.65
CA TYR A 5 8.50 10.91 -8.32
C TYR A 5 7.44 10.29 -9.23
N LYS A 6 7.05 11.03 -10.28
CA LYS A 6 5.96 10.74 -11.21
C LYS A 6 6.01 9.37 -11.90
N ASN A 7 7.16 8.66 -11.86
CA ASN A 7 7.37 7.38 -12.53
C ASN A 7 7.70 6.21 -11.59
N ARG A 8 7.64 6.39 -10.26
CA ARG A 8 7.99 5.32 -9.31
C ARG A 8 6.74 4.53 -8.88
N PHE A 9 6.55 3.33 -9.41
CA PHE A 9 5.59 2.38 -8.83
C PHE A 9 6.15 1.83 -7.49
N PRO A 10 5.34 1.66 -6.42
CA PRO A 10 3.90 1.89 -6.32
C PRO A 10 3.49 3.31 -5.86
N PHE A 11 4.45 4.23 -5.69
CA PHE A 11 4.21 5.58 -5.15
C PHE A 11 3.11 6.35 -5.89
N ILE A 12 3.12 6.36 -7.22
CA ILE A 12 2.13 7.09 -8.03
C ILE A 12 0.70 6.63 -7.72
N ILE A 13 0.51 5.32 -7.50
CA ILE A 13 -0.82 4.77 -7.24
C ILE A 13 -1.32 5.22 -5.87
N TYR A 14 -0.43 5.28 -4.88
CA TYR A 14 -0.78 5.80 -3.56
C TYR A 14 -1.01 7.32 -3.58
N GLU A 15 -0.23 8.09 -4.34
CA GLU A 15 -0.44 9.53 -4.52
C GLU A 15 -1.79 9.81 -5.17
N ASN A 16 -2.12 9.14 -6.28
CA ASN A 16 -3.41 9.29 -6.95
C ASN A 16 -4.56 8.86 -6.03
N MET A 17 -4.43 7.72 -5.33
CA MET A 17 -5.44 7.26 -4.38
C MET A 17 -5.67 8.28 -3.27
N PHE A 18 -4.61 8.93 -2.77
CA PHE A 18 -4.74 9.96 -1.77
C PHE A 18 -5.54 11.16 -2.31
N ILE A 19 -5.15 11.69 -3.48
CA ILE A 19 -5.82 12.82 -4.12
C ILE A 19 -7.30 12.51 -4.40
N ASP A 20 -7.61 11.31 -4.91
CA ASP A 20 -8.97 10.89 -5.22
C ASP A 20 -9.85 10.80 -3.96
N LYS A 21 -9.26 10.45 -2.80
CA LYS A 21 -10.00 10.26 -1.55
C LYS A 21 -10.11 11.50 -0.68
N THR A 22 -9.10 12.37 -0.71
CA THR A 22 -9.05 13.56 0.15
C THR A 22 -9.35 14.85 -0.62
N GLY A 23 -9.29 14.83 -1.96
CA GLY A 23 -9.38 16.01 -2.81
C GLY A 23 -8.19 16.96 -2.68
N SER A 24 -7.11 16.54 -2.00
CA SER A 24 -5.96 17.37 -1.65
C SER A 24 -4.65 16.71 -2.08
N GLU A 25 -3.64 17.53 -2.39
CA GLU A 25 -2.28 17.01 -2.60
C GLU A 25 -1.64 16.59 -1.28
N LEU A 26 -0.65 15.67 -1.36
CA LEU A 26 0.14 15.25 -0.21
C LEU A 26 0.92 16.44 0.36
N ASN A 27 0.87 16.62 1.68
CA ASN A 27 1.77 17.54 2.36
C ASN A 27 3.20 16.94 2.45
N ASP A 28 4.16 17.73 2.94
CA ASP A 28 5.57 17.33 3.00
C ASP A 28 5.81 16.09 3.89
N GLU A 29 5.05 15.95 4.98
CA GLU A 29 5.14 14.79 5.90
C GLU A 29 4.59 13.51 5.26
N GLU A 30 3.43 13.59 4.62
CA GLU A 30 2.76 12.51 3.90
C GLU A 30 3.60 12.04 2.71
N LEU A 31 4.16 12.99 1.97
CA LEU A 31 5.07 12.73 0.87
C LEU A 31 6.31 11.97 1.36
N SER A 32 6.99 12.50 2.39
CA SER A 32 8.18 11.88 2.97
C SER A 32 7.89 10.47 3.47
N TYR A 33 6.76 10.29 4.16
CA TYR A 33 6.32 8.99 4.64
C TYR A 33 6.07 8.02 3.47
N LEU A 34 5.29 8.40 2.45
CA LEU A 34 4.98 7.52 1.33
C LEU A 34 6.22 7.13 0.53
N LEU A 35 7.16 8.05 0.35
CA LEU A 35 8.45 7.76 -0.28
C LEU A 35 9.24 6.71 0.51
N ASN A 36 9.27 6.83 1.83
CA ASN A 36 9.91 5.86 2.72
C ASN A 36 9.19 4.51 2.74
N PHE A 37 7.85 4.52 2.73
CA PHE A 37 7.00 3.33 2.70
C PHE A 37 7.15 2.54 1.39
N CYS A 38 7.34 3.25 0.27
CA CYS A 38 7.60 2.67 -1.05
C CYS A 38 9.08 2.32 -1.28
N HIS A 39 9.99 2.70 -0.38
CA HIS A 39 11.42 2.52 -0.60
C HIS A 39 11.86 1.05 -0.49
N TYR A 40 12.53 0.56 -1.53
CA TYR A 40 12.92 -0.85 -1.70
C TYR A 40 13.80 -1.40 -0.54
N CYS A 41 14.67 -0.58 0.03
CA CYS A 41 15.63 -1.04 1.06
C CYS A 41 15.06 -1.08 2.49
N ASN A 42 13.81 -0.68 2.71
CA ASN A 42 13.27 -0.60 4.07
C ASN A 42 12.58 -1.93 4.44
N TYR A 43 13.37 -2.88 4.97
CA TYR A 43 12.89 -4.23 5.33
C TYR A 43 11.89 -4.23 6.49
N LEU A 44 11.87 -3.17 7.31
CA LEU A 44 11.09 -3.11 8.54
C LEU A 44 9.61 -2.77 8.32
N ASN A 45 9.25 -2.17 7.18
CA ASN A 45 8.06 -1.30 7.09
C ASN A 45 7.48 -1.10 5.66
N SER A 46 7.77 -1.98 4.69
CA SER A 46 7.56 -1.64 3.26
C SER A 46 6.27 -2.17 2.65
N SER A 47 5.79 -1.42 1.64
CA SER A 47 4.79 -1.87 0.66
C SER A 47 5.09 -3.26 0.06
N LYS A 48 6.36 -3.67 0.02
CA LYS A 48 6.80 -5.00 -0.45
C LYS A 48 6.37 -6.12 0.50
N GLU A 49 6.41 -5.90 1.80
CA GLU A 49 5.98 -6.89 2.79
C GLU A 49 4.47 -7.18 2.65
N LEU A 50 3.67 -6.14 2.43
CA LEU A 50 2.25 -6.29 2.16
C LEU A 50 2.02 -7.07 0.85
N TYR A 51 2.78 -6.75 -0.20
CA TYR A 51 2.72 -7.43 -1.48
C TYR A 51 3.10 -8.91 -1.42
N SER A 52 4.22 -9.24 -0.78
CA SER A 52 4.64 -10.65 -0.61
C SER A 52 3.64 -11.44 0.24
N HIS A 53 3.06 -10.80 1.26
CA HIS A 53 2.05 -11.44 2.09
C HIS A 53 0.75 -11.67 1.32
N SER A 54 0.31 -10.71 0.49
CA SER A 54 -0.88 -10.88 -0.35
C SER A 54 -0.68 -12.02 -1.35
N MET A 55 0.48 -12.10 -2.00
CA MET A 55 0.82 -13.22 -2.90
C MET A 55 0.77 -14.58 -2.19
N LEU A 56 1.34 -14.69 -0.98
CA LEU A 56 1.35 -15.94 -0.22
C LEU A 56 -0.07 -16.38 0.16
N LEU A 57 -0.93 -15.43 0.56
CA LEU A 57 -2.31 -15.72 0.90
C LEU A 57 -3.12 -16.15 -0.33
N LEU A 58 -2.92 -15.50 -1.48
CA LEU A 58 -3.57 -15.88 -2.74
C LEU A 58 -3.13 -17.29 -3.19
N LYS A 59 -1.84 -17.62 -3.10
CA LYS A 59 -1.32 -18.97 -3.45
C LYS A 59 -1.87 -20.10 -2.57
N ARG A 60 -2.34 -19.79 -1.36
CA ARG A 60 -2.94 -20.79 -0.45
C ARG A 60 -4.43 -21.04 -0.71
N PHE A 61 -4.98 -20.55 -1.83
CA PHE A 61 -6.39 -20.70 -2.23
C PHE A 61 -7.39 -20.18 -1.19
N TYR A 62 -7.00 -19.18 -0.37
CA TYR A 62 -7.96 -18.51 0.49
C TYR A 62 -8.99 -17.76 -0.35
N PRO A 63 -10.29 -17.80 0.01
CA PRO A 63 -11.29 -16.91 -0.55
C PRO A 63 -10.81 -15.45 -0.54
N VAL A 64 -10.97 -14.74 -1.66
CA VAL A 64 -10.44 -13.37 -1.85
C VAL A 64 -10.92 -12.41 -0.75
N PHE A 65 -12.15 -12.57 -0.26
CA PHE A 65 -12.67 -11.74 0.83
C PHE A 65 -11.89 -11.93 2.16
N LEU A 66 -11.42 -13.15 2.46
CA LEU A 66 -10.58 -13.41 3.64
C LEU A 66 -9.19 -12.81 3.46
N VAL A 67 -8.62 -12.93 2.27
CA VAL A 67 -7.33 -12.30 1.94
C VAL A 67 -7.41 -10.79 2.14
N ARG A 68 -8.51 -10.16 1.69
CA ARG A 68 -8.77 -8.73 1.88
C ARG A 68 -8.80 -8.34 3.36
N ILE A 69 -9.57 -9.05 4.18
CA ILE A 69 -9.68 -8.77 5.63
C ILE A 69 -8.30 -8.88 6.31
N ILE A 70 -7.53 -9.92 6.00
CA ILE A 70 -6.19 -10.11 6.58
C ILE A 70 -5.26 -8.98 6.16
N LEU A 71 -5.29 -8.58 4.90
CA LEU A 71 -4.47 -7.48 4.38
C LEU A 71 -4.86 -6.15 5.01
N GLU A 72 -6.16 -5.82 5.12
CA GLU A 72 -6.62 -4.60 5.79
C GLU A 72 -6.09 -4.51 7.23
N LEU A 73 -6.20 -5.59 8.00
CA LEU A 73 -5.69 -5.63 9.37
C LEU A 73 -4.17 -5.47 9.42
N LYS A 74 -3.44 -6.09 8.48
CA LYS A 74 -1.99 -6.01 8.42
C LYS A 74 -1.52 -4.62 8.01
N THR A 75 -2.13 -4.02 7.00
CA THR A 75 -1.86 -2.64 6.57
C THR A 75 -2.10 -1.67 7.72
N LYS A 76 -3.22 -1.78 8.42
CA LYS A 76 -3.51 -0.94 9.60
C LYS A 76 -2.44 -1.06 10.69
N LYS A 77 -1.97 -2.28 10.96
CA LYS A 77 -0.89 -2.51 11.94
C LYS A 77 0.44 -1.89 11.50
N ILE A 78 0.80 -2.03 10.22
CA ILE A 78 2.03 -1.47 9.67
C ILE A 78 1.99 0.06 9.75
N LEU A 79 0.92 0.69 9.25
CA LEU A 79 0.80 2.15 9.26
C LEU A 79 0.92 2.72 10.68
N LYS A 80 0.27 2.07 11.67
CA LYS A 80 0.41 2.44 13.08
C LYS A 80 1.83 2.27 13.61
N LYS A 81 2.47 1.13 13.35
CA LYS A 81 3.84 0.83 13.81
C LYS A 81 4.85 1.83 13.22
N THR A 82 4.61 2.29 12.00
CA THR A 82 5.47 3.24 11.29
C THR A 82 5.20 4.70 11.62
N ASN A 83 4.27 5.01 12.52
CA ASN A 83 3.80 6.37 12.80
C ASN A 83 3.40 7.11 11.52
N ALA A 84 2.61 6.46 10.65
CA ALA A 84 2.11 7.10 9.45
C ALA A 84 1.24 8.32 9.80
N PRO A 85 1.24 9.38 8.98
CA PRO A 85 0.29 10.49 9.11
C PRO A 85 -1.15 9.99 9.22
N GLU A 86 -1.97 10.66 10.01
CA GLU A 86 -3.35 10.21 10.30
C GLU A 86 -4.21 10.07 9.04
N SER A 87 -4.01 10.96 8.07
CA SER A 87 -4.65 10.92 6.76
C SER A 87 -4.40 9.59 6.04
N LEU A 88 -3.14 9.12 6.02
CA LEU A 88 -2.75 7.84 5.42
C LEU A 88 -3.22 6.66 6.27
N GLN A 89 -3.22 6.77 7.60
CA GLN A 89 -3.78 5.72 8.47
C GLN A 89 -5.27 5.48 8.22
N LYS A 90 -6.04 6.53 7.88
CA LYS A 90 -7.47 6.40 7.55
C LYS A 90 -7.68 5.66 6.22
N LEU A 91 -6.71 5.73 5.31
CA LEU A 91 -6.74 5.11 3.97
C LEU A 91 -6.16 3.68 3.94
N TYR A 92 -6.06 3.02 5.09
CA TYR A 92 -5.47 1.67 5.19
C TYR A 92 -6.20 0.62 4.34
N LYS A 93 -7.50 0.79 4.10
CA LYS A 93 -8.29 -0.15 3.30
C LYS A 93 -7.96 -0.02 1.83
N GLU A 94 -7.88 1.20 1.34
CA GLU A 94 -7.50 1.55 -0.02
C GLU A 94 -6.08 1.06 -0.34
N ILE A 95 -5.14 1.28 0.59
CA ILE A 95 -3.77 0.77 0.47
C ILE A 95 -3.75 -0.77 0.39
N ALA A 96 -4.54 -1.45 1.24
CA ALA A 96 -4.65 -2.91 1.20
C ALA A 96 -5.25 -3.41 -0.12
N ASP A 97 -6.24 -2.70 -0.67
CA ASP A 97 -6.90 -3.02 -1.92
C ASP A 97 -5.94 -2.88 -3.11
N ILE A 98 -5.17 -1.79 -3.17
CA ILE A 98 -4.11 -1.59 -4.17
C ILE A 98 -3.11 -2.76 -4.15
N VAL A 99 -2.69 -3.17 -2.96
CA VAL A 99 -1.77 -4.30 -2.79
C VAL A 99 -2.37 -5.62 -3.28
N LEU A 100 -3.64 -5.86 -2.98
CA LEU A 100 -4.36 -7.06 -3.39
C LEU A 100 -4.53 -7.11 -4.91
N VAL A 101 -5.05 -6.04 -5.51
CA VAL A 101 -5.23 -5.94 -6.97
C VAL A 101 -3.89 -6.04 -7.69
N SER A 102 -2.82 -5.46 -7.15
CA SER A 102 -1.48 -5.56 -7.74
C SER A 102 -0.90 -6.99 -7.69
N SER A 103 -1.33 -7.83 -6.75
CA SER A 103 -0.83 -9.21 -6.61
C SER A 103 -1.66 -10.24 -7.35
N MET A 104 -2.93 -9.94 -7.68
CA MET A 104 -3.83 -10.83 -8.40
C MET A 104 -3.35 -11.24 -9.82
N PRO A 105 -2.79 -10.37 -10.67
CA PRO A 105 -2.31 -10.77 -12.00
C PRO A 105 -1.18 -11.82 -11.97
N ASN A 106 -0.40 -11.84 -10.89
CA ASN A 106 0.68 -12.81 -10.68
C ASN A 106 0.18 -14.13 -10.07
N TYR A 107 -1.12 -14.26 -9.77
CA TYR A 107 -1.76 -15.51 -9.36
C TYR A 107 -2.23 -16.33 -10.56
N SER A 108 -2.70 -15.70 -11.64
CA SER A 108 -3.22 -16.40 -12.84
C SER A 108 -2.15 -16.90 -13.82
N ARG A 109 -0.86 -16.64 -13.54
CA ARG A 109 0.27 -16.93 -14.45
C ARG A 109 1.13 -18.13 -14.06
N ASP A 110 0.82 -18.79 -12.94
CA ASP A 110 1.45 -20.05 -12.52
C ASP A 110 0.49 -21.24 -12.71
#